data_AF-G7LGM4-F1
#
_entry.id   AF-G7LGM4-F1
#
_cell.length_a   1.000
_cell.length_b   1.000
_cell.length_c   1.000
_cell.angle_alpha   90.00
_cell.angle_beta   90.00
_cell.angle_gamma   90.00
#
_symmetry.space_group_name_H-M   'P 1'
#
loop_
_entity.id
_entity.type
_entity.pdbx_description
1 polymer ?
#
loop_
_entity_poly.entity_id
_entity_poly.type
_entity_poly.pdbx_seq_one_letter_code
_entity_poly.pdbx_strand_id
1 'polypeptide(L)'
;MAESNSKQRKALEEEDRISNLPDDVLNHILSCLLTKTAVTTGCLSHRWRHLWQHLRVLDFYDDSLYSDNPIELKKFVFLVTGVLTLLPNPRGIRKMRLHCAHSVINDDNFHDHSLDTWVCPVIGPYLEELDLDLYIDDENAPDFKLPLSLFTCPNLVSLRHVICGGIHLDVQSTTPISLPSLKMLLIDVLGNVEVAFVNALLYGCPNIEALDLHFLSDSLENVCLPASLKRLKIQIDNDFGSSLEINAPDLEYLNIYQHKFIDVLSMNSFHNVVEASLDLFPFSYNFVDPLLKLLNTLSRTKHLVLSGSTTKWLLGEPRDLFFQEFRYLLHLELILPWFNSNYLLSLLQKCPVLQVLKIQNKEQSPPILGWAPQPNAPKCLVSHLTFIQFKGFLGLPDEVSFVEHVLQEGLVLKTIMIISDISLDQSKKYDILKRLSNVPRASRMCQLTFDCI
;
A
#
# COMPACT_ATOMS: atom_id res chain seq x y z
N MET A 1 29.66 66.71 -13.37
CA MET A 1 29.17 65.74 -12.37
C MET A 1 28.47 64.53 -13.01
N ALA A 2 28.83 64.14 -14.25
CA ALA A 2 28.12 63.10 -15.03
C ALA A 2 28.95 61.83 -15.33
N GLU A 3 30.26 61.83 -15.08
CA GLU A 3 31.11 60.66 -15.36
C GLU A 3 31.24 59.67 -14.19
N SER A 4 30.69 60.00 -13.01
CA SER A 4 30.82 59.15 -11.82
C SER A 4 29.70 58.12 -11.66
N ASN A 5 28.60 58.24 -12.43
CA ASN A 5 27.43 57.36 -12.32
C ASN A 5 27.47 56.14 -13.27
N SER A 6 28.38 56.08 -14.25
CA SER A 6 28.50 54.92 -15.14
C SER A 6 29.36 53.80 -14.54
N LYS A 7 30.26 54.13 -13.60
CA LYS A 7 31.10 53.14 -12.90
C LYS A 7 30.44 52.53 -11.66
N GLN A 8 29.46 53.21 -11.05
CA GLN A 8 28.73 52.68 -9.88
C GLN A 8 27.50 51.82 -10.24
N ARG A 9 27.01 51.88 -11.48
CA ARG A 9 25.90 51.02 -11.94
C ARG A 9 26.30 49.58 -12.29
N LYS A 10 27.60 49.26 -12.31
CA LYS A 10 28.13 47.91 -12.60
C LYS A 10 28.32 47.01 -11.36
N ALA A 11 28.06 47.51 -10.15
CA ALA A 11 28.41 46.82 -8.90
C ALA A 11 27.21 46.24 -8.13
N LEU A 12 26.02 46.21 -8.75
CA LEU A 12 24.80 45.60 -8.19
C LEU A 12 24.10 44.69 -9.22
N GLU A 13 24.85 44.15 -10.18
CA GLU A 13 24.44 42.89 -10.80
C GLU A 13 24.71 41.83 -9.74
N GLU A 14 23.66 41.32 -9.10
CA GLU A 14 23.75 40.11 -8.29
C GLU A 14 24.46 39.06 -9.14
N GLU A 15 25.69 38.72 -8.75
CA GLU A 15 26.54 37.82 -9.51
C GLU A 15 25.75 36.51 -9.72
N ASP A 16 25.55 36.09 -10.97
CA ASP A 16 24.80 34.86 -11.28
C ASP A 16 25.65 33.65 -10.90
N ARG A 17 25.61 33.33 -9.60
CA ARG A 17 26.36 32.25 -8.99
C ARG A 17 25.90 30.88 -9.47
N ILE A 18 24.65 30.76 -9.93
CA ILE A 18 24.09 29.49 -10.39
C ILE A 18 24.60 29.19 -11.80
N SER A 19 24.54 30.16 -12.72
CA SER A 19 25.10 29.98 -14.07
C SER A 19 26.62 29.83 -14.09
N ASN A 20 27.32 30.07 -12.97
CA ASN A 20 28.75 29.82 -12.82
C ASN A 20 29.11 28.40 -12.34
N LEU A 21 28.12 27.59 -11.93
CA LEU A 21 28.36 26.20 -11.50
C LEU A 21 28.81 25.32 -12.67
N PRO A 22 29.58 24.24 -12.44
CA PRO A 22 29.89 23.25 -13.47
C PRO A 22 28.64 22.57 -14.04
N ASP A 23 28.68 22.17 -15.31
CA ASP A 23 27.53 21.56 -15.99
C ASP A 23 27.04 20.28 -15.29
N ASP A 24 27.94 19.49 -14.69
CA ASP A 24 27.56 18.31 -13.91
C ASP A 24 26.68 18.65 -12.70
N VAL A 25 26.97 19.77 -12.03
CA VAL A 25 26.19 20.26 -10.90
C VAL A 25 24.83 20.78 -11.38
N LEU A 26 24.82 21.52 -12.49
CA LEU A 26 23.58 22.00 -13.10
C LEU A 26 22.69 20.84 -13.54
N ASN A 27 23.25 19.83 -14.18
CA ASN A 27 22.53 18.62 -14.59
C ASN A 27 21.98 17.85 -13.38
N HIS A 28 22.74 17.78 -12.28
CA HIS A 28 22.23 17.20 -11.04
C HIS A 28 21.04 18.00 -10.49
N ILE A 29 21.14 19.33 -10.41
CA ILE A 29 20.03 20.20 -9.99
C ILE A 29 18.80 19.98 -10.87
N LEU A 30 18.98 20.00 -12.20
CA LEU A 30 17.91 19.78 -13.16
C LEU A 30 17.29 18.38 -13.04
N SER A 31 18.06 17.35 -12.68
CA SER A 31 17.55 15.99 -12.45
C SER A 31 16.63 15.84 -11.24
N CYS A 32 16.61 16.84 -10.35
CA CYS A 32 15.68 16.92 -9.23
C CYS A 32 14.39 17.67 -9.56
N LEU A 33 14.25 18.20 -10.78
CA LEU A 33 13.08 18.93 -11.22
C LEU A 33 12.20 18.07 -12.14
N LEU A 34 10.93 18.44 -12.25
CA LEU A 34 10.07 17.93 -13.32
C LEU A 34 10.71 18.25 -14.68
N THR A 35 10.62 17.31 -15.62
CA THR A 35 11.24 17.44 -16.96
C THR A 35 10.75 18.69 -17.68
N LYS A 36 9.46 19.02 -17.56
CA LYS A 36 8.89 20.27 -18.10
C LYS A 36 9.63 21.50 -17.58
N THR A 37 9.84 21.58 -16.28
CA THR A 37 10.59 22.67 -15.64
C THR A 37 12.04 22.68 -16.11
N ALA A 38 12.70 21.52 -16.13
CA ALA A 38 14.08 21.40 -16.59
C ALA A 38 14.26 21.90 -18.04
N VAL A 39 13.36 21.55 -18.96
CA VAL A 39 13.37 22.04 -20.34
C VAL A 39 13.16 23.55 -20.40
N THR A 40 12.23 24.10 -19.60
CA THR A 40 11.97 25.55 -19.58
C THR A 40 13.14 26.39 -19.07
N THR A 41 14.04 25.81 -18.27
CA THR A 41 15.30 26.50 -17.88
C THR A 41 16.18 26.85 -19.08
N GLY A 42 15.98 26.18 -20.23
CA GLY A 42 16.65 26.52 -21.49
C GLY A 42 16.40 27.94 -21.98
N CYS A 43 15.35 28.62 -21.51
CA CYS A 43 15.06 30.01 -21.81
C CYS A 43 15.90 31.02 -20.98
N LEU A 44 16.59 30.56 -19.93
CA LEU A 44 17.36 31.43 -19.03
C LEU A 44 18.61 32.00 -19.69
N SER A 45 19.36 31.18 -20.44
CA SER A 45 20.49 31.62 -21.25
C SER A 45 20.91 30.60 -22.30
N HIS A 46 21.82 30.99 -23.19
CA HIS A 46 22.42 30.07 -24.18
C HIS A 46 23.07 28.84 -23.55
N ARG A 47 23.63 28.96 -22.33
CA ARG A 47 24.25 27.85 -21.60
C ARG A 47 23.20 26.80 -21.19
N TRP A 48 22.05 27.25 -20.69
CA TRP A 48 21.01 26.36 -20.18
C TRP A 48 20.20 25.66 -21.28
N ARG A 49 20.21 26.21 -22.50
CA ARG A 49 19.42 25.72 -23.65
C ARG A 49 19.55 24.22 -23.91
N HIS A 50 20.71 23.64 -23.65
CA HIS A 50 21.05 22.25 -23.98
C HIS A 50 21.39 21.37 -22.76
N LEU A 51 21.34 21.91 -21.53
CA LEU A 51 21.70 21.14 -20.34
C LEU A 51 20.76 19.96 -20.13
N TRP A 52 19.45 20.19 -20.27
CA TRP A 52 18.44 19.15 -20.11
C TRP A 52 18.62 17.95 -21.06
N GLN A 53 19.32 18.10 -22.19
CA GLN A 53 19.60 17.02 -23.15
C GLN A 53 20.57 15.96 -22.60
N HIS A 54 21.27 16.26 -21.49
CA HIS A 54 22.22 15.37 -20.84
C HIS A 54 21.62 14.66 -19.61
N LEU A 55 20.33 14.91 -19.31
CA LEU A 55 19.66 14.31 -18.17
C LEU A 55 19.56 12.79 -18.32
N ARG A 56 19.68 12.13 -17.18
CA ARG A 56 19.54 10.67 -17.03
C ARG A 56 18.27 10.29 -16.28
N VAL A 57 17.54 11.29 -15.79
CA VAL A 57 16.30 11.16 -15.03
C VAL A 57 15.27 12.01 -15.73
N LEU A 58 14.14 11.40 -16.08
CA LEU A 58 12.97 12.09 -16.62
C LEU A 58 11.82 11.91 -15.63
N ASP A 59 11.17 13.01 -15.29
CA ASP A 59 9.96 13.03 -14.45
C ASP A 59 8.88 13.85 -15.16
N PHE A 60 7.90 13.14 -15.73
CA PHE A 60 6.76 13.72 -16.42
C PHE A 60 5.53 13.58 -15.53
N TYR A 61 4.93 14.71 -15.19
CA TYR A 61 3.72 14.76 -14.40
C TYR A 61 2.66 15.55 -15.16
N ASP A 62 1.53 14.91 -15.42
CA ASP A 62 0.36 15.58 -15.96
C ASP A 62 -0.52 16.14 -14.82
N ASP A 63 -0.68 17.47 -14.79
CA ASP A 63 -1.58 18.18 -13.87
C ASP A 63 -3.03 18.26 -14.42
N SER A 64 -3.32 17.64 -15.57
CA SER A 64 -4.58 17.84 -16.30
C SER A 64 -5.82 17.13 -15.72
N LEU A 65 -5.67 16.39 -14.62
CA LEU A 65 -6.73 15.65 -13.92
C LEU A 65 -8.03 16.43 -13.65
N TYR A 66 -7.94 17.76 -13.51
CA TYR A 66 -9.09 18.63 -13.23
C TYR A 66 -9.56 19.44 -14.44
N SER A 67 -9.04 19.14 -15.63
CA SER A 67 -9.28 19.88 -16.86
C SER A 67 -9.91 18.97 -17.89
N ASP A 68 -11.21 19.13 -18.13
CA ASP A 68 -11.94 18.51 -19.25
C ASP A 68 -11.49 19.03 -20.64
N ASN A 69 -10.40 19.81 -20.70
CA ASN A 69 -9.87 20.38 -21.93
C ASN A 69 -8.90 19.40 -22.63
N PRO A 70 -9.29 18.79 -23.77
CA PRO A 70 -8.44 17.84 -24.50
C PRO A 70 -7.15 18.49 -25.05
N ILE A 71 -7.08 19.82 -25.09
CA ILE A 71 -5.87 20.55 -25.52
C ILE A 71 -4.73 20.36 -24.52
N GLU A 72 -5.00 20.25 -23.21
CA GLU A 72 -3.95 20.08 -22.20
C GLU A 72 -3.27 18.72 -22.32
N LEU A 73 -4.04 17.64 -22.57
CA LEU A 73 -3.48 16.32 -22.89
C LEU A 73 -2.59 16.40 -24.13
N LYS A 74 -3.05 17.03 -25.21
CA LYS A 74 -2.24 17.17 -26.43
C LYS A 74 -0.93 17.89 -26.15
N LYS A 75 -0.93 18.96 -25.34
CA LYS A 75 0.30 19.64 -24.92
C LYS A 75 1.22 18.72 -24.13
N PHE A 76 0.69 17.92 -23.21
CA PHE A 76 1.46 16.95 -22.46
C PHE A 76 2.08 15.89 -23.38
N VAL A 77 1.29 15.29 -24.27
CA VAL A 77 1.77 14.33 -25.29
C VAL A 77 2.87 14.95 -26.16
N PHE A 78 2.66 16.17 -26.67
CA PHE A 78 3.68 16.87 -27.45
C PHE A 78 4.95 17.15 -26.64
N LEU A 79 4.83 17.44 -25.35
CA LEU A 79 5.97 17.65 -24.47
C LEU A 79 6.75 16.36 -24.25
N VAL A 80 6.09 15.26 -23.89
CA VAL A 80 6.75 13.96 -23.65
C VAL A 80 7.43 13.48 -24.93
N THR A 81 6.69 13.41 -26.04
CA THR A 81 7.21 13.02 -27.35
C THR A 81 8.32 13.96 -27.83
N GLY A 82 8.15 15.27 -27.65
CA GLY A 82 9.14 16.28 -28.04
C GLY A 82 10.44 16.13 -27.25
N VAL A 83 10.37 15.89 -25.94
CA VAL A 83 11.58 15.67 -25.13
C VAL A 83 12.29 14.40 -25.55
N LEU A 84 11.58 13.28 -25.68
CA LEU A 84 12.17 11.99 -26.05
C LEU A 84 12.80 11.99 -27.45
N THR A 85 12.20 12.71 -28.40
CA THR A 85 12.73 12.83 -29.77
C THR A 85 13.94 13.76 -29.86
N LEU A 86 14.03 14.77 -29.00
CA LEU A 86 15.14 15.72 -28.96
C LEU A 86 16.30 15.27 -28.07
N LEU A 87 16.12 14.22 -27.26
CA LEU A 87 17.21 13.63 -26.48
C LEU A 87 18.21 12.92 -27.40
N PRO A 88 19.52 13.26 -27.33
CA PRO A 88 20.53 12.60 -28.16
C PRO A 88 20.71 11.10 -27.85
N ASN A 89 20.42 10.69 -26.62
CA ASN A 89 20.58 9.31 -26.16
C ASN A 89 19.48 8.90 -25.16
N PRO A 90 18.26 8.61 -25.64
CA PRO A 90 17.15 8.20 -24.77
C PRO A 90 17.39 6.85 -24.09
N ARG A 91 18.16 5.94 -24.71
CA ARG A 91 18.58 4.66 -24.09
C ARG A 91 19.56 4.85 -22.93
N GLY A 92 20.10 6.06 -22.77
CA GLY A 92 20.94 6.45 -21.67
C GLY A 92 20.17 6.80 -20.40
N ILE A 93 18.84 6.90 -20.44
CA ILE A 93 18.01 7.20 -19.28
C ILE A 93 18.11 6.06 -18.26
N ARG A 94 18.32 6.45 -16.99
CA ARG A 94 18.34 5.53 -15.84
C ARG A 94 17.02 5.46 -15.12
N LYS A 95 16.30 6.57 -15.09
CA LYS A 95 15.02 6.68 -14.40
C LYS A 95 14.03 7.44 -15.25
N MET A 96 12.85 6.88 -15.43
CA MET A 96 11.73 7.58 -16.04
C MET A 96 10.51 7.41 -15.15
N ARG A 97 9.87 8.54 -14.84
CA ARG A 97 8.54 8.61 -14.25
C ARG A 97 7.60 9.26 -15.23
N LEU A 98 6.45 8.65 -15.43
CA LEU A 98 5.40 9.15 -16.29
C LEU A 98 4.08 8.98 -15.56
N HIS A 99 3.57 10.10 -15.02
CA HIS A 99 2.21 10.21 -14.51
C HIS A 99 1.36 10.89 -15.58
N CYS A 100 0.36 10.18 -16.08
CA CYS A 100 -0.58 10.66 -17.08
C CYS A 100 -1.98 10.20 -16.69
N ALA A 101 -2.82 11.13 -16.24
CA ALA A 101 -4.13 10.80 -15.72
C ALA A 101 -5.19 11.65 -16.43
N HIS A 102 -6.17 11.00 -17.06
CA HIS A 102 -7.03 11.66 -18.04
C HIS A 102 -8.50 11.20 -17.95
N SER A 103 -9.43 12.11 -18.25
CA SER A 103 -10.88 11.85 -18.22
C SER A 103 -11.58 11.84 -19.58
N VAL A 104 -10.91 12.24 -20.68
CA VAL A 104 -11.63 12.55 -21.92
C VAL A 104 -11.60 11.43 -22.96
N ILE A 105 -12.81 10.95 -23.18
CA ILE A 105 -13.36 10.13 -24.26
C ILE A 105 -13.04 10.77 -25.64
N ASN A 106 -12.61 9.97 -26.63
CA ASN A 106 -12.55 10.26 -28.09
C ASN A 106 -11.19 10.58 -28.77
N ASP A 107 -10.02 10.15 -28.29
CA ASP A 107 -8.83 10.07 -29.16
C ASP A 107 -8.29 8.63 -29.19
N ASP A 108 -8.88 7.81 -30.07
CA ASP A 108 -8.52 6.40 -30.31
C ASP A 108 -7.01 6.21 -30.56
N ASN A 109 -6.27 7.26 -30.94
CA ASN A 109 -4.83 7.20 -31.21
C ASN A 109 -3.93 7.31 -29.97
N PHE A 110 -4.46 7.71 -28.81
CA PHE A 110 -3.64 7.86 -27.61
C PHE A 110 -3.10 6.49 -27.13
N HIS A 111 -3.96 5.47 -27.13
CA HIS A 111 -3.70 4.16 -26.50
C HIS A 111 -2.64 3.32 -27.22
N ASP A 112 -2.75 3.15 -28.54
CA ASP A 112 -1.92 2.18 -29.28
C ASP A 112 -0.55 2.73 -29.72
N HIS A 113 -0.35 4.06 -29.71
CA HIS A 113 0.89 4.67 -30.23
C HIS A 113 1.70 5.44 -29.20
N SER A 114 1.08 5.96 -28.13
CA SER A 114 1.80 6.82 -27.20
C SER A 114 2.76 6.05 -26.31
N LEU A 115 2.35 4.91 -25.73
CA LEU A 115 3.22 4.15 -24.82
C LEU A 115 4.42 3.53 -25.51
N ASP A 116 4.25 2.96 -26.70
CA ASP A 116 5.39 2.47 -27.47
C ASP A 116 6.35 3.62 -27.81
N THR A 117 5.80 4.79 -28.18
CA THR A 117 6.60 5.99 -28.48
C THR A 117 7.32 6.53 -27.24
N TRP A 118 6.78 6.32 -26.04
CA TRP A 118 7.35 6.87 -24.80
C TRP A 118 8.29 5.91 -24.07
N VAL A 119 7.93 4.63 -24.04
CA VAL A 119 8.63 3.60 -23.26
C VAL A 119 9.70 2.91 -24.11
N CYS A 120 9.44 2.56 -25.38
CA CYS A 120 10.45 1.88 -26.20
C CYS A 120 11.78 2.64 -26.36
N PRO A 121 11.81 3.99 -26.50
CA PRO A 121 13.07 4.71 -26.63
C PRO A 121 13.95 4.66 -25.39
N VAL A 122 13.34 4.57 -24.19
CA VAL A 122 14.06 4.55 -22.91
C VAL A 122 14.44 3.14 -22.46
N ILE A 123 13.80 2.10 -23.03
CA ILE A 123 14.21 0.71 -22.84
C ILE A 123 15.65 0.55 -23.37
N GLY A 124 16.57 0.40 -22.43
CA GLY A 124 17.99 0.37 -22.70
C GLY A 124 18.75 -0.29 -21.56
N PRO A 125 20.04 -0.55 -21.76
CA PRO A 125 20.87 -1.24 -20.78
C PRO A 125 21.11 -0.39 -19.52
N TYR A 126 20.73 0.88 -19.49
CA TYR A 126 20.94 1.75 -18.33
C TYR A 126 19.68 1.99 -17.51
N LEU A 127 18.51 1.53 -17.96
CA LEU A 127 17.24 1.75 -17.26
C LEU A 127 17.23 0.94 -15.96
N GLU A 128 17.18 1.65 -14.85
CA GLU A 128 17.20 1.11 -13.48
C GLU A 128 15.82 1.24 -12.82
N GLU A 129 15.11 2.34 -13.09
CA GLU A 129 13.79 2.61 -12.50
C GLU A 129 12.80 3.09 -13.57
N LEU A 130 11.66 2.42 -13.65
CA LEU A 130 10.53 2.84 -14.47
C LEU A 130 9.28 2.94 -13.59
N ASP A 131 8.64 4.10 -13.61
CA ASP A 131 7.42 4.41 -12.88
C ASP A 131 6.38 4.91 -13.88
N LEU A 132 5.34 4.11 -14.12
CA LEU A 132 4.24 4.44 -15.02
C LEU A 132 2.96 4.49 -14.20
N ASP A 133 2.34 5.67 -14.14
CA ASP A 133 1.06 5.89 -13.49
C ASP A 133 0.10 6.45 -14.54
N LEU A 134 -0.75 5.59 -15.10
CA LEU A 134 -1.63 5.89 -16.21
C LEU A 134 -3.08 5.65 -15.80
N TYR A 135 -3.84 6.72 -15.65
CA TYR A 135 -5.24 6.66 -15.26
C TYR A 135 -6.13 7.14 -16.40
N ILE A 136 -7.20 6.39 -16.70
CA ILE A 136 -8.21 6.78 -17.68
C ILE A 136 -9.59 6.59 -17.06
N ASP A 137 -10.40 7.65 -17.06
CA ASP A 137 -11.77 7.67 -16.55
C ASP A 137 -12.79 7.21 -17.61
N ASP A 138 -12.54 6.07 -18.26
CA ASP A 138 -13.45 5.48 -19.25
C ASP A 138 -13.41 3.95 -19.20
N GLU A 139 -14.54 3.34 -18.79
CA GLU A 139 -14.71 1.89 -18.69
C GLU A 139 -14.63 1.17 -20.05
N ASN A 140 -14.77 1.88 -21.17
CA ASN A 140 -14.70 1.31 -22.52
C ASN A 140 -13.35 1.56 -23.20
N ALA A 141 -12.42 2.25 -22.54
CA ALA A 141 -11.11 2.52 -23.10
C ALA A 141 -10.34 1.21 -23.34
N PRO A 142 -9.61 1.08 -24.46
CA PRO A 142 -8.78 -0.07 -24.70
C PRO A 142 -7.61 -0.12 -23.72
N ASP A 143 -7.27 -1.34 -23.33
CA ASP A 143 -6.14 -1.67 -22.48
C ASP A 143 -4.82 -1.12 -22.99
N PHE A 144 -4.00 -0.63 -22.07
CA PHE A 144 -2.65 -0.20 -22.37
C PHE A 144 -1.76 -1.42 -22.63
N LYS A 145 -1.11 -1.44 -23.79
CA LYS A 145 -0.13 -2.47 -24.15
C LYS A 145 1.27 -1.99 -23.75
N LEU A 146 1.87 -2.68 -22.79
CA LEU A 146 3.28 -2.50 -22.50
C LEU A 146 4.14 -3.21 -23.54
N PRO A 147 5.25 -2.59 -24.00
CA PRO A 147 6.17 -3.26 -24.91
C PRO A 147 6.84 -4.45 -24.22
N LEU A 148 6.80 -5.62 -24.87
CA LEU A 148 7.41 -6.87 -24.37
C LEU A 148 8.91 -6.72 -24.05
N SER A 149 9.59 -5.82 -24.75
CA SER A 149 11.01 -5.52 -24.51
C SER A 149 11.27 -4.98 -23.10
N LEU A 150 10.28 -4.39 -22.43
CA LEU A 150 10.38 -3.94 -21.04
C LEU A 150 10.69 -5.11 -20.11
N PHE A 151 10.04 -6.25 -20.33
CA PHE A 151 10.18 -7.47 -19.52
C PHE A 151 11.47 -8.25 -19.79
N THR A 152 12.38 -7.69 -20.59
CA THR A 152 13.71 -8.25 -20.88
C THR A 152 14.85 -7.32 -20.43
N CYS A 153 14.55 -6.23 -19.73
CA CYS A 153 15.53 -5.25 -19.27
C CYS A 153 16.44 -5.84 -18.17
N PRO A 154 17.76 -6.02 -18.43
CA PRO A 154 18.64 -6.71 -17.49
C PRO A 154 18.96 -5.90 -16.23
N ASN A 155 18.94 -4.56 -16.31
CA ASN A 155 19.36 -3.66 -15.23
C ASN A 155 18.18 -2.98 -14.52
N LEU A 156 16.94 -3.33 -14.87
CA LEU A 156 15.76 -2.78 -14.22
C LEU A 156 15.69 -3.28 -12.77
N VAL A 157 15.78 -2.37 -11.81
CA VAL A 157 15.76 -2.65 -10.36
C VAL A 157 14.38 -2.41 -9.77
N SER A 158 13.68 -1.38 -10.25
CA SER A 158 12.33 -1.04 -9.80
C SER A 158 11.43 -0.85 -11.00
N LEU A 159 10.34 -1.62 -11.04
CA LEU A 159 9.23 -1.42 -11.95
C LEU A 159 8.00 -1.09 -11.12
N ARG A 160 7.50 0.13 -11.28
CA ARG A 160 6.24 0.56 -10.69
C ARG A 160 5.29 0.87 -11.82
N HIS A 161 4.13 0.26 -11.72
CA HIS A 161 3.17 0.26 -12.78
C HIS A 161 1.77 0.31 -12.18
N VAL A 162 1.13 1.46 -12.33
CA VAL A 162 -0.26 1.71 -11.94
C VAL A 162 -0.99 2.04 -13.23
N ILE A 163 -1.86 1.15 -13.67
CA ILE A 163 -2.68 1.35 -14.87
C ILE A 163 -4.15 1.13 -14.55
N CYS A 164 -4.98 2.08 -15.01
CA CYS A 164 -6.41 1.86 -15.16
C CYS A 164 -6.69 1.25 -16.53
N GLY A 165 -7.28 0.04 -16.54
CA GLY A 165 -7.43 -0.82 -17.72
C GLY A 165 -6.75 -2.17 -17.51
N GLY A 166 -7.04 -3.17 -18.34
CA GLY A 166 -6.36 -4.46 -18.31
C GLY A 166 -4.96 -4.36 -18.93
N ILE A 167 -4.13 -5.36 -18.65
CA ILE A 167 -2.89 -5.59 -19.40
C ILE A 167 -3.08 -6.88 -20.18
N HIS A 168 -3.43 -6.74 -21.46
CA HIS A 168 -3.40 -7.86 -22.38
C HIS A 168 -2.01 -8.00 -22.98
N LEU A 169 -1.24 -8.93 -22.43
CA LEU A 169 -0.13 -9.53 -23.15
C LEU A 169 -0.69 -10.77 -23.84
N ASP A 170 -0.57 -10.81 -25.16
CA ASP A 170 -0.88 -12.03 -25.91
C ASP A 170 0.08 -13.12 -25.43
N VAL A 171 -0.40 -14.01 -24.56
CA VAL A 171 0.37 -15.10 -23.94
C VAL A 171 0.89 -16.09 -24.99
N GLN A 172 0.45 -15.99 -26.26
CA GLN A 172 1.06 -16.69 -27.39
C GLN A 172 2.42 -16.10 -27.82
N SER A 173 2.82 -14.94 -27.28
CA SER A 173 4.13 -14.37 -27.50
C SER A 173 5.21 -15.16 -26.74
N THR A 174 6.00 -15.90 -27.52
CA THR A 174 7.08 -16.81 -27.09
C THR A 174 8.30 -16.13 -26.45
N THR A 175 8.20 -14.86 -26.05
CA THR A 175 9.32 -14.11 -25.48
C THR A 175 9.50 -14.47 -24.00
N PRO A 176 10.67 -15.03 -23.60
CA PRO A 176 10.92 -15.34 -22.20
C PRO A 176 11.05 -14.04 -21.40
N ILE A 177 10.21 -13.89 -20.38
CA ILE A 177 10.31 -12.79 -19.42
C ILE A 177 11.57 -13.00 -18.57
N SER A 178 12.43 -12.00 -18.50
CA SER A 178 13.66 -12.05 -17.72
C SER A 178 14.05 -10.66 -17.22
N LEU A 179 13.86 -10.45 -15.91
CA LEU A 179 14.21 -9.23 -15.20
C LEU A 179 15.14 -9.59 -14.03
N PRO A 180 16.42 -9.94 -14.32
CA PRO A 180 17.32 -10.53 -13.34
C PRO A 180 17.71 -9.58 -12.21
N SER A 181 17.68 -8.26 -12.43
CA SER A 181 18.06 -7.26 -11.41
C SER A 181 16.86 -6.71 -10.64
N LEU A 182 15.64 -7.14 -10.97
CA LEU A 182 14.43 -6.55 -10.41
C LEU A 182 14.29 -6.91 -8.94
N LYS A 183 14.20 -5.88 -8.10
CA LYS A 183 14.03 -6.00 -6.66
C LYS A 183 12.66 -5.55 -6.19
N MET A 184 12.07 -4.59 -6.89
CA MET A 184 10.75 -4.04 -6.54
C MET A 184 9.83 -4.09 -7.76
N LEU A 185 8.68 -4.72 -7.58
CA LEU A 185 7.60 -4.77 -8.56
C LEU A 185 6.32 -4.29 -7.90
N LEU A 186 5.74 -3.22 -8.44
CA LEU A 186 4.39 -2.78 -8.10
C LEU A 186 3.56 -2.84 -9.37
N ILE A 187 2.49 -3.63 -9.34
CA ILE A 187 1.51 -3.73 -10.42
C ILE A 187 0.15 -3.49 -9.80
N ASP A 188 -0.50 -2.41 -10.22
CA ASP A 188 -1.88 -2.07 -9.86
C ASP A 188 -2.67 -1.92 -11.17
N VAL A 189 -3.57 -2.87 -11.42
CA VAL A 189 -4.29 -3.04 -12.70
C VAL A 189 -5.77 -3.18 -12.40
N LEU A 190 -6.56 -2.21 -12.84
CA LEU A 190 -8.02 -2.24 -12.61
C LEU A 190 -8.76 -3.20 -13.56
N GLY A 191 -8.11 -3.70 -14.62
CA GLY A 191 -8.69 -4.69 -15.53
C GLY A 191 -8.34 -6.14 -15.21
N ASN A 192 -8.91 -7.06 -15.99
CA ASN A 192 -8.69 -8.51 -15.83
C ASN A 192 -7.28 -8.90 -16.30
N VAL A 193 -6.57 -9.68 -15.48
CA VAL A 193 -5.23 -10.17 -15.78
C VAL A 193 -5.19 -11.69 -15.68
N GLU A 194 -4.59 -12.33 -16.68
CA GLU A 194 -4.36 -13.77 -16.66
C GLU A 194 -3.32 -14.15 -15.60
N VAL A 195 -3.68 -15.08 -14.70
CA VAL A 195 -2.77 -15.59 -13.66
C VAL A 195 -1.52 -16.24 -14.26
N ALA A 196 -1.64 -16.89 -15.42
CA ALA A 196 -0.51 -17.43 -16.16
C ALA A 196 0.55 -16.37 -16.51
N PHE A 197 0.12 -15.16 -16.88
CA PHE A 197 1.03 -14.04 -17.13
C PHE A 197 1.72 -13.58 -15.85
N VAL A 198 0.96 -13.39 -14.76
CA VAL A 198 1.50 -12.99 -13.46
C VAL A 198 2.56 -14.00 -12.99
N ASN A 199 2.27 -15.29 -13.10
CA ASN A 199 3.22 -16.35 -12.77
C ASN A 199 4.46 -16.30 -13.67
N ALA A 200 4.30 -16.17 -14.99
CA ALA A 200 5.44 -16.06 -15.91
C ALA A 200 6.34 -14.86 -15.58
N LEU A 201 5.73 -13.73 -15.22
CA LEU A 201 6.46 -12.54 -14.78
C LEU A 201 7.23 -12.80 -13.48
N LEU A 202 6.59 -13.38 -12.47
CA LEU A 202 7.22 -13.70 -11.19
C LEU A 202 8.37 -14.71 -11.34
N TYR A 203 8.21 -15.73 -12.19
CA TYR A 203 9.28 -16.68 -12.52
C TYR A 203 10.47 -16.02 -13.21
N GLY A 204 10.23 -14.98 -14.01
CA GLY A 204 11.28 -14.19 -14.68
C GLY A 204 12.04 -13.23 -13.76
N CYS A 205 11.62 -13.07 -12.50
CA CYS A 205 12.15 -12.11 -11.53
C CYS A 205 12.79 -12.81 -10.31
N PRO A 206 13.98 -13.42 -10.43
CA PRO A 206 14.55 -14.26 -9.37
C PRO A 206 14.95 -13.51 -8.09
N ASN A 207 15.26 -12.21 -8.18
CA ASN A 207 15.82 -11.41 -7.08
C ASN A 207 14.83 -10.42 -6.45
N ILE A 208 13.53 -10.63 -6.65
CA ILE A 208 12.48 -9.73 -6.16
C ILE A 208 12.41 -9.74 -4.63
N GLU A 209 12.57 -8.57 -4.02
CA GLU A 209 12.55 -8.38 -2.56
C GLU A 209 11.22 -7.78 -2.09
N ALA A 210 10.57 -6.95 -2.92
CA ALA A 210 9.30 -6.31 -2.62
C ALA A 210 8.31 -6.44 -3.78
N LEU A 211 7.11 -6.92 -3.48
CA LEU A 211 6.04 -7.16 -4.44
C LEU A 211 4.73 -6.57 -3.94
N ASP A 212 4.11 -5.72 -4.75
CA ASP A 212 2.77 -5.16 -4.54
C ASP A 212 1.94 -5.48 -5.80
N LEU A 213 0.94 -6.35 -5.65
CA LEU A 213 0.08 -6.80 -6.75
C LEU A 213 -1.38 -6.47 -6.43
N HIS A 214 -2.02 -5.74 -7.33
CA HIS A 214 -3.46 -5.50 -7.31
C HIS A 214 -3.99 -5.73 -8.72
N PHE A 215 -4.87 -6.73 -8.87
CA PHE A 215 -5.49 -7.04 -10.16
C PHE A 215 -6.82 -7.79 -10.04
N LEU A 216 -7.67 -7.67 -11.05
CA LEU A 216 -8.86 -8.51 -11.22
C LEU A 216 -8.48 -9.84 -11.88
N SER A 217 -9.10 -10.94 -11.46
CA SER A 217 -8.93 -12.22 -12.13
C SER A 217 -10.18 -13.08 -12.11
N ASP A 218 -10.48 -13.73 -13.23
CA ASP A 218 -11.51 -14.78 -13.32
C ASP A 218 -10.93 -16.20 -13.19
N SER A 219 -9.61 -16.34 -13.02
CA SER A 219 -8.93 -17.63 -13.01
C SER A 219 -8.96 -18.31 -11.64
N LEU A 220 -9.11 -19.63 -11.65
CA LEU A 220 -8.95 -20.47 -10.45
C LEU A 220 -7.49 -20.92 -10.22
N GLU A 221 -6.56 -20.50 -11.10
CA GLU A 221 -5.15 -20.85 -10.99
C GLU A 221 -4.50 -20.24 -9.74
N ASN A 222 -3.48 -20.92 -9.24
CA ASN A 222 -2.71 -20.44 -8.10
C ASN A 222 -1.71 -19.38 -8.54
N VAL A 223 -1.59 -18.30 -7.77
CA VAL A 223 -0.48 -17.36 -7.91
C VAL A 223 0.73 -17.89 -7.14
N CYS A 224 1.81 -18.21 -7.86
CA CYS A 224 3.04 -18.75 -7.29
C CYS A 224 4.02 -17.63 -6.95
N LEU A 225 4.23 -17.40 -5.66
CA LEU A 225 5.05 -16.29 -5.20
C LEU A 225 6.53 -16.70 -5.03
N PRO A 226 7.48 -15.85 -5.46
CA PRO A 226 8.90 -16.16 -5.45
C PRO A 226 9.50 -16.22 -4.04
N ALA A 227 10.55 -17.02 -3.87
CA ALA A 227 11.16 -17.28 -2.58
C ALA A 227 12.04 -16.17 -2.02
N SER A 228 12.49 -15.24 -2.87
CA SER A 228 13.34 -14.10 -2.51
C SER A 228 12.59 -12.96 -1.80
N LEU A 229 11.26 -13.04 -1.69
CA LEU A 229 10.42 -11.97 -1.16
C LEU A 229 10.66 -11.70 0.32
N LYS A 230 10.81 -10.40 0.64
CA LYS A 230 10.83 -9.85 2.01
C LYS A 230 9.58 -9.06 2.32
N ARG A 231 8.95 -8.44 1.31
CA ARG A 231 7.71 -7.67 1.46
C ARG A 231 6.70 -8.09 0.41
N LEU A 232 5.50 -8.44 0.86
CA LEU A 232 4.37 -8.80 0.00
C LEU A 232 3.16 -7.96 0.36
N LYS A 233 2.57 -7.32 -0.65
CA LYS A 233 1.22 -6.76 -0.63
C LYS A 233 0.45 -7.34 -1.82
N ILE A 234 -0.72 -7.89 -1.56
CA ILE A 234 -1.51 -8.55 -2.61
C ILE A 234 -3.01 -8.30 -2.40
N GLN A 235 -3.67 -7.97 -3.50
CA GLN A 235 -5.12 -7.82 -3.61
C GLN A 235 -5.54 -8.47 -4.93
N ILE A 236 -6.28 -9.56 -4.85
CA ILE A 236 -6.83 -10.24 -6.02
C ILE A 236 -8.34 -10.21 -5.89
N ASP A 237 -8.97 -9.39 -6.73
CA ASP A 237 -10.41 -9.31 -6.83
C ASP A 237 -10.87 -10.38 -7.82
N ASN A 238 -11.34 -11.50 -7.27
CA ASN A 238 -11.80 -12.65 -8.03
C ASN A 238 -13.13 -13.14 -7.44
N ASP A 239 -14.20 -13.03 -8.23
CA ASP A 239 -15.54 -13.43 -7.79
C ASP A 239 -15.70 -14.93 -7.53
N PHE A 240 -14.88 -15.75 -8.18
CA PHE A 240 -14.83 -17.20 -8.00
C PHE A 240 -13.91 -17.61 -6.84
N GLY A 241 -13.16 -16.67 -6.29
CA GLY A 241 -12.11 -16.89 -5.30
C GLY A 241 -10.79 -17.37 -5.91
N SER A 242 -9.70 -17.18 -5.19
CA SER A 242 -8.38 -17.59 -5.65
C SER A 242 -7.49 -18.12 -4.53
N SER A 243 -6.44 -18.83 -4.93
CA SER A 243 -5.50 -19.53 -4.07
C SER A 243 -4.09 -18.94 -4.26
N LEU A 244 -3.43 -18.56 -3.16
CA LEU A 244 -2.04 -18.04 -3.13
C LEU A 244 -0.95 -19.05 -2.68
N GLU A 245 -0.02 -19.43 -3.54
CA GLU A 245 1.11 -20.29 -3.15
C GLU A 245 2.30 -19.44 -2.70
N ILE A 246 2.46 -19.31 -1.38
CA ILE A 246 3.53 -18.49 -0.79
C ILE A 246 4.68 -19.38 -0.34
N ASN A 247 5.79 -19.36 -1.08
CA ASN A 247 7.04 -20.02 -0.69
C ASN A 247 8.15 -19.00 -0.39
N ALA A 248 7.92 -18.06 0.53
CA ALA A 248 8.85 -16.98 0.87
C ALA A 248 9.34 -17.12 2.34
N PRO A 249 10.47 -17.82 2.58
CA PRO A 249 10.99 -18.05 3.94
C PRO A 249 11.51 -16.78 4.63
N ASP A 250 12.02 -15.83 3.85
CA ASP A 250 12.60 -14.57 4.35
C ASP A 250 11.58 -13.41 4.38
N LEU A 251 10.29 -13.72 4.29
CA LEU A 251 9.23 -12.73 4.33
C LEU A 251 9.19 -12.03 5.69
N GLU A 252 9.28 -10.70 5.69
CA GLU A 252 9.23 -9.84 6.88
C GLU A 252 7.89 -9.11 7.02
N TYR A 253 7.27 -8.77 5.89
CA TYR A 253 6.00 -8.02 5.82
C TYR A 253 5.01 -8.72 4.90
N LEU A 254 3.81 -8.99 5.41
CA LEU A 254 2.71 -9.60 4.67
C LEU A 254 1.47 -8.70 4.75
N ASN A 255 0.92 -8.31 3.61
CA ASN A 255 -0.38 -7.66 3.54
C ASN A 255 -1.25 -8.34 2.47
N ILE A 256 -2.38 -8.91 2.89
CA ILE A 256 -3.37 -9.48 1.99
C ILE A 256 -4.64 -8.67 2.16
N TYR A 257 -5.12 -8.04 1.07
CA TYR A 257 -6.28 -7.17 1.09
C TYR A 257 -7.39 -7.68 0.18
N GLN A 258 -8.64 -7.55 0.63
CA GLN A 258 -9.87 -7.89 -0.08
C GLN A 258 -9.95 -9.25 -0.79
N HIS A 259 -9.20 -10.25 -0.31
CA HIS A 259 -9.06 -11.51 -1.05
C HIS A 259 -10.18 -12.50 -0.74
N LYS A 260 -10.95 -12.93 -1.76
CA LYS A 260 -11.90 -14.06 -1.65
C LYS A 260 -11.15 -15.39 -1.69
N PHE A 261 -11.16 -16.09 -0.55
CA PHE A 261 -10.24 -17.19 -0.26
C PHE A 261 -10.95 -18.55 -0.41
N ILE A 262 -10.47 -19.42 -1.31
CA ILE A 262 -11.01 -20.79 -1.51
C ILE A 262 -10.29 -21.82 -0.63
N ASP A 263 -8.95 -21.87 -0.65
CA ASP A 263 -8.15 -22.83 0.12
C ASP A 263 -6.77 -22.28 0.48
N VAL A 264 -6.17 -22.76 1.59
CA VAL A 264 -4.82 -22.42 2.02
C VAL A 264 -3.82 -23.42 1.47
N LEU A 265 -2.92 -22.89 0.66
CA LEU A 265 -1.78 -23.58 0.06
C LEU A 265 -0.75 -24.10 1.06
N SER A 266 0.15 -24.89 0.50
CA SER A 266 1.39 -25.38 1.11
C SER A 266 2.31 -24.22 1.48
N MET A 267 1.95 -23.50 2.54
CA MET A 267 2.79 -22.49 3.13
C MET A 267 3.90 -23.17 3.91
N ASN A 268 5.14 -22.98 3.46
CA ASN A 268 6.27 -23.14 4.35
C ASN A 268 6.13 -22.09 5.46
N SER A 269 6.53 -22.45 6.66
CA SER A 269 6.31 -21.67 7.88
C SER A 269 6.90 -20.26 7.82
N PHE A 270 6.05 -19.23 8.02
CA PHE A 270 6.42 -17.81 8.11
C PHE A 270 7.15 -17.49 9.42
N HIS A 271 8.40 -17.91 9.51
CA HIS A 271 9.18 -17.73 10.72
C HIS A 271 9.72 -16.31 10.92
N ASN A 272 9.87 -15.55 9.83
CA ASN A 272 10.51 -14.24 9.82
C ASN A 272 9.53 -13.07 9.72
N VAL A 273 8.24 -13.33 9.52
CA VAL A 273 7.23 -12.26 9.36
C VAL A 273 7.12 -11.48 10.67
N VAL A 274 7.45 -10.19 10.62
CA VAL A 274 7.39 -9.28 11.75
C VAL A 274 6.00 -8.65 11.83
N GLU A 275 5.45 -8.29 10.68
CA GLU A 275 4.17 -7.59 10.54
C GLU A 275 3.29 -8.27 9.49
N ALA A 276 2.04 -8.53 9.87
CA ALA A 276 1.03 -9.11 9.01
C ALA A 276 -0.28 -8.33 9.08
N SER A 277 -0.87 -8.03 7.92
CA SER A 277 -2.19 -7.42 7.76
C SER A 277 -3.06 -8.31 6.88
N LEU A 278 -4.23 -8.69 7.38
CA LEU A 278 -5.13 -9.63 6.71
C LEU A 278 -6.54 -9.03 6.59
N ASP A 279 -7.01 -8.92 5.35
CA ASP A 279 -8.41 -8.69 4.99
C ASP A 279 -8.86 -9.77 4.00
N LEU A 280 -9.54 -10.78 4.53
CA LEU A 280 -9.87 -12.03 3.86
C LEU A 280 -11.37 -12.28 3.92
N PHE A 281 -11.93 -12.75 2.82
CA PHE A 281 -13.33 -13.14 2.71
C PHE A 281 -13.45 -14.66 2.51
N PRO A 282 -14.34 -15.36 3.23
CA PRO A 282 -14.66 -16.74 2.90
C PRO A 282 -15.30 -16.81 1.52
N PHE A 283 -14.83 -17.71 0.65
CA PHE A 283 -15.60 -18.10 -0.54
C PHE A 283 -16.92 -18.76 -0.14
N SER A 284 -16.90 -19.59 0.93
CA SER A 284 -18.11 -20.10 1.56
C SER A 284 -17.96 -20.19 3.08
N TYR A 285 -19.05 -19.93 3.81
CA TYR A 285 -19.07 -19.83 5.27
C TYR A 285 -18.66 -21.13 6.01
N ASN A 286 -18.54 -22.25 5.30
CA ASN A 286 -18.29 -23.57 5.90
C ASN A 286 -16.80 -23.95 6.05
N PHE A 287 -15.85 -23.09 5.65
CA PHE A 287 -14.42 -23.45 5.59
C PHE A 287 -13.56 -22.50 6.44
N VAL A 288 -13.48 -22.65 7.76
CA VAL A 288 -12.62 -21.80 8.61
C VAL A 288 -11.18 -22.33 8.70
N ASP A 289 -10.96 -23.61 8.37
CA ASP A 289 -9.65 -24.27 8.45
C ASP A 289 -8.52 -23.54 7.70
N PRO A 290 -8.74 -22.97 6.48
CA PRO A 290 -7.71 -22.22 5.79
C PRO A 290 -7.23 -21.01 6.61
N LEU A 291 -8.16 -20.23 7.15
CA LEU A 291 -7.83 -19.07 7.98
C LEU A 291 -7.06 -19.46 9.23
N LEU A 292 -7.47 -20.54 9.91
CA LEU A 292 -6.77 -21.05 11.10
C LEU A 292 -5.35 -21.51 10.77
N LYS A 293 -5.16 -22.20 9.64
CA LYS A 293 -3.84 -22.63 9.16
C LYS A 293 -2.94 -21.42 8.89
N LEU A 294 -3.46 -20.36 8.28
CA LEU A 294 -2.72 -19.10 8.08
C LEU A 294 -2.38 -18.39 9.40
N LEU A 295 -3.33 -18.30 10.35
CA LEU A 295 -3.05 -17.70 11.65
C LEU A 295 -1.98 -18.50 12.41
N ASN A 296 -1.99 -19.83 12.28
CA ASN A 296 -0.97 -20.71 12.86
C ASN A 296 0.43 -20.46 12.27
N THR A 297 0.54 -20.24 10.95
CA THR A 297 1.82 -19.91 10.32
C THR A 297 2.35 -18.55 10.78
N LEU A 298 1.48 -17.62 11.15
CA LEU A 298 1.81 -16.28 11.65
C LEU A 298 2.04 -16.20 13.18
N SER A 299 2.14 -17.33 13.88
CA SER A 299 2.30 -17.39 15.35
C SER A 299 3.54 -16.65 15.92
N ARG A 300 4.55 -16.37 15.08
CA ARG A 300 5.79 -15.64 15.44
C ARG A 300 5.76 -14.14 15.14
N THR A 301 4.68 -13.64 14.56
CA THR A 301 4.53 -12.22 14.23
C THR A 301 4.54 -11.35 15.49
N LYS A 302 5.07 -10.13 15.35
CA LYS A 302 5.09 -9.11 16.42
C LYS A 302 3.96 -8.11 16.29
N HIS A 303 3.50 -7.87 15.06
CA HIS A 303 2.43 -6.96 14.72
C HIS A 303 1.42 -7.69 13.83
N LEU A 304 0.15 -7.72 14.26
CA LEU A 304 -0.93 -8.36 13.52
C LEU A 304 -2.10 -7.39 13.41
N VAL A 305 -2.56 -7.17 12.17
CA VAL A 305 -3.76 -6.40 11.85
C VAL A 305 -4.78 -7.35 11.21
N LEU A 306 -5.96 -7.44 11.81
CA LEU A 306 -7.08 -8.20 11.26
C LEU A 306 -8.20 -7.22 10.88
N SER A 307 -8.52 -7.19 9.59
CA SER A 307 -9.56 -6.32 9.03
C SER A 307 -10.97 -6.84 9.30
N GLY A 308 -11.97 -6.00 9.03
CA GLY A 308 -13.39 -6.25 9.29
C GLY A 308 -13.90 -7.57 8.70
N SER A 309 -13.46 -7.91 7.49
CA SER A 309 -13.89 -9.12 6.79
C SER A 309 -13.34 -10.37 7.47
N THR A 310 -12.05 -10.37 7.81
CA THR A 310 -11.39 -11.46 8.53
C THR A 310 -11.96 -11.65 9.92
N THR A 311 -12.20 -10.58 10.68
CA THR A 311 -12.78 -10.69 12.02
C THR A 311 -14.24 -11.13 11.97
N LYS A 312 -15.02 -10.68 10.97
CA LYS A 312 -16.38 -11.18 10.71
C LYS A 312 -16.39 -12.68 10.48
N TRP A 313 -15.42 -13.19 9.72
CA TRP A 313 -15.25 -14.62 9.49
C TRP A 313 -14.95 -15.37 10.79
N LEU A 314 -14.03 -14.86 11.62
CA LEU A 314 -13.69 -15.46 12.91
C LEU A 314 -14.84 -15.43 13.94
N LEU A 315 -15.72 -14.42 13.86
CA LEU A 315 -16.87 -14.27 14.77
C LEU A 315 -18.07 -15.16 14.38
N GLY A 316 -18.14 -15.65 13.15
CA GLY A 316 -19.30 -16.34 12.58
C GLY A 316 -19.52 -17.80 13.01
N GLU A 317 -18.50 -18.50 13.50
CA GLU A 317 -18.54 -19.95 13.79
C GLU A 317 -18.21 -20.27 15.28
N PRO A 318 -18.59 -21.47 15.80
CA PRO A 318 -18.61 -21.72 17.24
C PRO A 318 -17.23 -21.84 17.91
N ARG A 319 -16.97 -20.84 18.77
CA ARG A 319 -16.53 -20.87 20.18
C ARG A 319 -15.17 -21.40 20.60
N ASP A 320 -14.45 -22.15 19.78
CA ASP A 320 -13.08 -22.54 20.12
C ASP A 320 -12.12 -21.99 19.06
N LEU A 321 -11.36 -20.94 19.41
CA LEU A 321 -10.25 -20.45 18.60
C LEU A 321 -9.16 -21.54 18.57
N PHE A 322 -9.28 -22.48 17.62
CA PHE A 322 -8.39 -23.63 17.45
C PHE A 322 -7.02 -23.26 16.86
N PHE A 323 -6.60 -22.00 16.93
CA PHE A 323 -5.25 -21.59 16.55
C PHE A 323 -4.30 -21.50 17.74
N GLN A 324 -3.01 -21.64 17.43
CA GLN A 324 -1.89 -21.64 18.37
C GLN A 324 -1.74 -20.28 19.08
N GLU A 325 -1.06 -20.30 20.22
CA GLU A 325 -0.74 -19.07 20.95
C GLU A 325 0.21 -18.17 20.16
N PHE A 326 -0.11 -16.88 20.09
CA PHE A 326 0.75 -15.83 19.58
C PHE A 326 1.76 -15.40 20.65
N ARG A 327 2.80 -16.21 20.83
CA ARG A 327 3.79 -16.04 21.93
C ARG A 327 4.70 -14.83 21.79
N TYR A 328 4.75 -14.22 20.61
CA TYR A 328 5.64 -13.09 20.30
C TYR A 328 4.89 -11.82 19.91
N LEU A 329 3.56 -11.86 19.90
CA LEU A 329 2.74 -10.75 19.43
C LEU A 329 2.73 -9.62 20.45
N LEU A 330 3.22 -8.46 20.03
CA LEU A 330 3.33 -7.26 20.84
C LEU A 330 2.21 -6.27 20.52
N HIS A 331 1.77 -6.20 19.26
CA HIS A 331 0.77 -5.28 18.77
C HIS A 331 -0.32 -6.02 18.01
N LEU A 332 -1.57 -5.79 18.40
CA LEU A 332 -2.74 -6.36 17.77
C LEU A 332 -3.72 -5.25 17.42
N GLU A 333 -4.10 -5.15 16.16
CA GLU A 333 -5.13 -4.24 15.66
C GLU A 333 -6.28 -5.04 15.09
N LEU A 334 -7.49 -4.76 15.57
CA LEU A 334 -8.71 -5.47 15.21
C LEU A 334 -9.72 -4.47 14.69
N ILE A 335 -10.06 -4.60 13.42
CA ILE A 335 -11.22 -3.92 12.85
C ILE A 335 -12.38 -4.90 12.97
N LEU A 336 -13.36 -4.58 13.80
CA LEU A 336 -14.49 -5.44 14.10
C LEU A 336 -15.74 -4.95 13.35
N PRO A 337 -16.55 -5.86 12.76
CA PRO A 337 -17.87 -5.50 12.28
C PRO A 337 -18.79 -5.14 13.46
N TRP A 338 -18.64 -5.83 14.59
CA TRP A 338 -19.32 -5.53 15.84
C TRP A 338 -18.47 -5.94 17.04
N PHE A 339 -18.69 -5.28 18.18
CA PHE A 339 -18.00 -5.60 19.42
C PHE A 339 -18.52 -6.90 20.05
N ASN A 340 -17.60 -7.77 20.49
CA ASN A 340 -17.91 -8.97 21.27
C ASN A 340 -16.81 -9.18 22.31
N SER A 341 -17.15 -8.93 23.56
CA SER A 341 -16.27 -9.09 24.71
C SER A 341 -15.68 -10.49 24.88
N ASN A 342 -16.51 -11.52 24.79
CA ASN A 342 -16.12 -12.91 25.01
C ASN A 342 -15.07 -13.35 23.99
N TYR A 343 -15.26 -12.95 22.73
CA TYR A 343 -14.31 -13.19 21.65
C TYR A 343 -12.99 -12.45 21.86
N LEU A 344 -13.04 -11.17 22.24
CA LEU A 344 -11.83 -10.40 22.55
C LEU A 344 -11.05 -11.02 23.72
N LEU A 345 -11.72 -11.44 24.78
CA LEU A 345 -11.06 -12.07 25.93
C LEU A 345 -10.44 -13.42 25.57
N SER A 346 -11.13 -14.27 24.79
CA SER A 346 -10.58 -15.55 24.34
C SER A 346 -9.39 -15.37 23.41
N LEU A 347 -9.42 -14.34 22.54
CA LEU A 347 -8.29 -13.97 21.70
C LEU A 347 -7.10 -13.44 22.54
N LEU A 348 -7.35 -12.59 23.53
CA LEU A 348 -6.31 -12.08 24.43
C LEU A 348 -5.64 -13.20 25.25
N GLN A 349 -6.37 -14.25 25.62
CA GLN A 349 -5.78 -15.43 26.27
C GLN A 349 -4.73 -16.12 25.38
N LYS A 350 -4.84 -16.02 24.05
CA LYS A 350 -3.89 -16.58 23.09
C LYS A 350 -2.67 -15.67 22.85
N CYS A 351 -2.67 -14.44 23.35
CA CYS A 351 -1.64 -13.43 23.09
C CYS A 351 -0.94 -13.02 24.39
N PRO A 352 -0.12 -13.89 25.04
CA PRO A 352 0.34 -13.70 26.43
C PRO A 352 1.26 -12.50 26.67
N VAL A 353 1.97 -12.00 25.64
CA VAL A 353 2.96 -10.91 25.74
C VAL A 353 2.49 -9.60 25.09
N LEU A 354 1.19 -9.49 24.77
CA LEU A 354 0.62 -8.34 24.07
C LEU A 354 0.82 -7.05 24.87
N GLN A 355 1.32 -6.00 24.21
CA GLN A 355 1.58 -4.69 24.80
C GLN A 355 0.61 -3.61 24.34
N VAL A 356 0.18 -3.69 23.08
CA VAL A 356 -0.68 -2.71 22.42
C VAL A 356 -1.88 -3.43 21.81
N LEU A 357 -3.08 -3.00 22.19
CA LEU A 357 -4.34 -3.44 21.59
C LEU A 357 -5.06 -2.26 20.97
N LYS A 358 -5.37 -2.34 19.68
CA LYS A 358 -6.22 -1.36 18.99
C LYS A 358 -7.48 -2.05 18.49
N ILE A 359 -8.63 -1.45 18.76
CA ILE A 359 -9.93 -1.94 18.36
C ILE A 359 -10.62 -0.81 17.59
N GLN A 360 -11.14 -1.14 16.40
CA GLN A 360 -11.96 -0.24 15.61
C GLN A 360 -13.28 -0.91 15.27
N ASN A 361 -14.39 -0.36 15.75
CA ASN A 361 -15.73 -0.81 15.42
C ASN A 361 -16.22 -0.07 14.16
N LYS A 362 -16.66 -0.79 13.11
CA LYS A 362 -17.07 -0.19 11.81
C LYS A 362 -18.57 -0.27 11.49
N GLU A 363 -19.31 -1.27 11.96
CA GLU A 363 -20.73 -1.45 11.60
C GLU A 363 -21.67 -1.43 12.83
N GLN A 364 -22.97 -1.20 12.59
CA GLN A 364 -23.99 -1.09 13.64
C GLN A 364 -24.80 -2.39 13.83
N SER A 365 -24.93 -2.74 15.13
CA SER A 365 -25.78 -3.76 15.76
C SER A 365 -25.40 -5.24 15.55
N PRO A 366 -24.63 -5.83 16.50
CA PRO A 366 -24.67 -7.28 16.72
C PRO A 366 -26.05 -7.73 17.25
N PRO A 367 -26.38 -9.04 17.21
CA PRO A 367 -27.37 -9.58 18.13
C PRO A 367 -26.95 -9.26 19.57
N ILE A 368 -27.90 -8.89 20.43
CA ILE A 368 -27.65 -8.62 21.84
C ILE A 368 -27.05 -9.90 22.47
N LEU A 369 -25.74 -9.94 22.60
CA LEU A 369 -25.00 -11.00 23.27
C LEU A 369 -24.75 -10.53 24.71
N GLY A 370 -25.13 -11.36 25.67
CA GLY A 370 -24.84 -11.09 27.07
C GLY A 370 -23.34 -11.21 27.35
N TRP A 371 -22.78 -10.22 28.04
CA TRP A 371 -21.47 -10.35 28.66
C TRP A 371 -21.46 -11.58 29.58
N ALA A 372 -20.50 -12.48 29.40
CA ALA A 372 -20.27 -13.60 30.29
C ALA A 372 -18.84 -13.45 30.86
N PRO A 373 -18.67 -13.13 32.16
CA PRO A 373 -17.35 -13.00 32.74
C PRO A 373 -16.58 -14.31 32.57
N GLN A 374 -15.44 -14.25 31.88
CA GLN A 374 -14.51 -15.37 31.82
C GLN A 374 -13.87 -15.53 33.22
N PRO A 375 -13.73 -16.76 33.75
CA PRO A 375 -13.27 -16.99 35.12
C PRO A 375 -11.82 -16.55 35.36
N ASN A 376 -11.00 -16.42 34.31
CA ASN A 376 -9.59 -16.06 34.40
C ASN A 376 -9.27 -14.86 33.49
N ALA A 377 -8.66 -13.83 34.08
CA ALA A 377 -8.12 -12.70 33.34
C ALA A 377 -7.00 -13.14 32.38
N PRO A 378 -6.94 -12.63 31.13
CA PRO A 378 -5.85 -12.93 30.21
C PRO A 378 -4.49 -12.55 30.79
N LYS A 379 -3.48 -13.41 30.62
CA LYS A 379 -2.12 -13.15 31.15
C LYS A 379 -1.55 -11.82 30.68
N CYS A 380 -1.77 -11.47 29.41
CA CYS A 380 -1.29 -10.21 28.84
C CYS A 380 -1.88 -8.99 29.51
N LEU A 381 -3.17 -9.02 29.85
CA LEU A 381 -3.86 -7.94 30.53
C LEU A 381 -3.17 -7.59 31.86
N VAL A 382 -2.79 -8.61 32.62
CA VAL A 382 -2.15 -8.46 33.92
C VAL A 382 -0.67 -8.06 33.80
N SER A 383 0.06 -8.58 32.82
CA SER A 383 1.54 -8.56 32.84
C SER A 383 2.23 -7.71 31.76
N HIS A 384 1.59 -7.44 30.62
CA HIS A 384 2.26 -6.80 29.47
C HIS A 384 1.47 -5.68 28.80
N LEU A 385 0.15 -5.66 28.91
CA LEU A 385 -0.70 -4.74 28.17
C LEU A 385 -0.59 -3.31 28.73
N THR A 386 0.02 -2.40 27.95
CA THR A 386 0.30 -1.03 28.39
C THR A 386 -0.60 0.02 27.73
N PHE A 387 -1.08 -0.24 26.51
CA PHE A 387 -1.88 0.71 25.74
C PHE A 387 -3.06 0.04 25.08
N ILE A 388 -4.23 0.66 25.20
CA ILE A 388 -5.45 0.26 24.52
C ILE A 388 -6.04 1.47 23.80
N GLN A 389 -6.36 1.30 22.52
CA GLN A 389 -7.16 2.26 21.76
C GLN A 389 -8.46 1.59 21.33
N PHE A 390 -9.58 2.26 21.58
CA PHE A 390 -10.90 1.80 21.19
C PHE A 390 -11.60 2.89 20.38
N LYS A 391 -11.64 2.72 19.06
CA LYS A 391 -12.31 3.61 18.09
C LYS A 391 -13.70 3.09 17.71
N GLY A 392 -14.66 4.00 17.55
CA GLY A 392 -16.04 3.66 17.21
C GLY A 392 -16.84 3.17 18.42
N PHE A 393 -16.52 3.70 19.61
CA PHE A 393 -17.18 3.30 20.86
C PHE A 393 -18.61 3.84 20.92
N LEU A 394 -19.59 2.93 21.08
CA LEU A 394 -21.04 3.22 21.07
C LEU A 394 -21.64 3.28 22.47
N GLY A 395 -20.89 2.92 23.51
CA GLY A 395 -21.37 2.92 24.89
C GLY A 395 -22.32 1.77 25.20
N LEU A 396 -22.25 0.69 24.42
CA LEU A 396 -23.06 -0.49 24.67
C LEU A 396 -22.67 -1.13 26.01
N PRO A 397 -23.60 -1.81 26.72
CA PRO A 397 -23.29 -2.44 28.00
C PRO A 397 -22.10 -3.39 27.96
N ASP A 398 -21.92 -4.12 26.84
CA ASP A 398 -20.80 -5.05 26.64
C ASP A 398 -19.45 -4.32 26.51
N GLU A 399 -19.42 -3.21 25.76
CA GLU A 399 -18.24 -2.36 25.60
C GLU A 399 -17.82 -1.70 26.92
N VAL A 400 -18.80 -1.16 27.67
CA VAL A 400 -18.55 -0.55 28.98
C VAL A 400 -18.03 -1.60 29.95
N SER A 401 -18.67 -2.78 30.01
CA SER A 401 -18.25 -3.87 30.91
C SER A 401 -16.85 -4.37 30.57
N PHE A 402 -16.48 -4.42 29.28
CA PHE A 402 -15.12 -4.75 28.86
C PHE A 402 -14.10 -3.76 29.41
N VAL A 403 -14.35 -2.45 29.23
CA VAL A 403 -13.43 -1.42 29.71
C VAL A 403 -13.33 -1.44 31.23
N GLU A 404 -14.44 -1.66 31.95
CA GLU A 404 -14.45 -1.83 33.40
C GLU A 404 -13.55 -2.99 33.84
N HIS A 405 -13.71 -4.16 33.21
CA HIS A 405 -12.91 -5.34 33.50
C HIS A 405 -11.41 -5.10 33.24
N VAL A 406 -11.08 -4.48 32.10
CA VAL A 406 -9.70 -4.14 31.73
C VAL A 406 -9.06 -3.16 32.72
N LEU A 407 -9.81 -2.16 33.20
CA LEU A 407 -9.33 -1.21 34.21
C LEU A 407 -9.07 -1.88 35.56
N GLN A 408 -9.89 -2.87 35.93
CA GLN A 408 -9.79 -3.59 37.21
C GLN A 408 -8.68 -4.64 37.23
N GLU A 409 -8.36 -5.27 36.10
CA GLU A 409 -7.38 -6.36 36.01
C GLU A 409 -6.02 -5.92 35.43
N GLY A 410 -5.98 -4.79 34.72
CA GLY A 410 -4.78 -4.30 34.03
C GLY A 410 -3.74 -3.67 34.95
N LEU A 411 -2.84 -4.47 35.55
CA LEU A 411 -1.84 -4.00 36.51
C LEU A 411 -0.73 -3.12 35.91
N VAL A 412 -0.39 -3.30 34.64
CA VAL A 412 0.69 -2.56 33.95
C VAL A 412 0.16 -1.53 32.93
N LEU A 413 -1.16 -1.35 32.88
CA LEU A 413 -1.83 -0.50 31.92
C LEU A 413 -1.46 0.98 32.14
N LYS A 414 -1.07 1.69 31.08
CA LYS A 414 -0.68 3.10 31.13
C LYS A 414 -1.74 4.01 30.52
N THR A 415 -2.36 3.59 29.42
CA THR A 415 -3.34 4.42 28.73
C THR A 415 -4.46 3.57 28.14
N ILE A 416 -5.70 3.99 28.37
CA ILE A 416 -6.86 3.60 27.58
C ILE A 416 -7.34 4.86 26.86
N MET A 417 -7.33 4.82 25.54
CA MET A 417 -7.85 5.87 24.67
C MET A 417 -9.15 5.41 24.05
N ILE A 418 -10.25 6.07 24.42
CA ILE A 418 -11.57 5.82 23.83
C ILE A 418 -11.87 6.94 22.84
N ILE A 419 -12.17 6.57 21.62
CA ILE A 419 -12.60 7.47 20.55
C ILE A 419 -14.05 7.12 20.24
N SER A 420 -14.98 7.92 20.74
CA SER A 420 -16.41 7.66 20.55
C SER A 420 -16.85 7.87 19.11
N ASP A 421 -17.84 7.09 18.70
CA ASP A 421 -18.55 7.31 17.45
C ASP A 421 -19.33 8.64 17.47
N ILE A 422 -19.52 9.25 16.29
CA ILE A 422 -20.25 10.52 16.12
C ILE A 422 -21.72 10.38 16.58
N SER A 423 -22.29 9.17 16.52
CA SER A 423 -23.67 8.89 16.93
C SER A 423 -23.89 8.87 18.45
N LEU A 424 -22.83 8.91 19.27
CA LEU A 424 -22.96 8.87 20.73
C LEU A 424 -23.41 10.24 21.28
N ASP A 425 -24.60 10.28 21.87
CA ASP A 425 -25.14 11.47 22.52
C ASP A 425 -24.22 11.97 23.66
N GLN A 426 -24.10 13.29 23.80
CA GLN A 426 -23.25 13.94 24.79
C GLN A 426 -23.65 13.61 26.23
N SER A 427 -24.95 13.46 26.52
CA SER A 427 -25.41 13.05 27.86
C SER A 427 -24.93 11.64 28.20
N LYS A 428 -25.12 10.69 27.27
CA LYS A 428 -24.64 9.31 27.42
C LYS A 428 -23.12 9.25 27.55
N LYS A 429 -22.40 10.06 26.78
CA LYS A 429 -20.94 10.19 26.86
C LYS A 429 -20.50 10.60 28.27
N TYR A 430 -21.14 11.61 28.85
CA TYR A 430 -20.85 12.08 30.20
C TYR A 430 -21.14 11.00 31.26
N ASP A 431 -22.27 10.31 31.14
CA ASP A 431 -22.64 9.24 32.08
C ASP A 431 -21.67 8.07 32.04
N ILE A 432 -21.24 7.65 30.84
CA ILE A 432 -20.24 6.59 30.67
C ILE A 432 -18.88 7.04 31.21
N LEU A 433 -18.46 8.27 30.91
CA LEU A 433 -17.22 8.84 31.44
C LEU A 433 -17.20 8.88 32.96
N LYS A 434 -18.31 9.33 33.57
CA LYS A 434 -18.48 9.36 35.02
C LYS A 434 -18.43 7.95 35.60
N ARG A 435 -19.09 7.00 34.96
CA ARG A 435 -19.08 5.58 35.36
C ARG A 435 -17.65 5.02 35.32
N LEU A 436 -16.96 5.12 34.18
CA LEU A 436 -15.61 4.60 33.99
C LEU A 436 -14.56 5.30 34.86
N SER A 437 -14.75 6.58 35.16
CA SER A 437 -13.85 7.32 36.06
C SER A 437 -13.93 6.86 37.52
N ASN A 438 -15.08 6.33 37.94
CA ASN A 438 -15.30 5.82 39.30
C ASN A 438 -14.85 4.36 39.48
N VAL A 439 -14.47 3.68 38.39
CA VAL A 439 -14.01 2.28 38.44
C VAL A 439 -12.64 2.23 39.13
N PRO A 440 -12.44 1.34 40.11
CA PRO A 440 -11.13 1.16 40.72
C PRO A 440 -10.13 0.66 39.67
N ARG A 441 -8.97 1.34 39.59
CA ARG A 441 -7.91 0.99 38.64
C ARG A 441 -6.88 0.09 39.30
N ALA A 442 -6.57 -1.04 38.66
CA ALA A 442 -5.49 -1.92 39.06
C ALA A 442 -4.13 -1.22 38.94
N SER A 443 -3.90 -0.55 37.82
CA SER A 443 -2.73 0.29 37.58
C SER A 443 -2.96 1.74 38.02
N ARG A 444 -2.10 2.23 38.91
CA ARG A 444 -2.08 3.66 39.32
C ARG A 444 -1.62 4.60 38.21
N MET A 445 -0.90 4.07 37.21
CA MET A 445 -0.39 4.83 36.08
C MET A 445 -1.40 4.96 34.94
N CYS A 446 -2.49 4.18 34.99
CA CYS A 446 -3.48 4.13 33.92
C CYS A 446 -4.21 5.47 33.81
N GLN A 447 -4.09 6.12 32.65
CA GLN A 447 -4.84 7.29 32.25
C GLN A 447 -5.95 6.88 31.28
N LEU A 448 -7.16 7.41 31.51
CA LEU A 448 -8.29 7.23 30.61
C LEU A 448 -8.46 8.53 29.82
N THR A 449 -8.25 8.48 28.50
CA THR A 449 -8.51 9.60 27.60
C THR A 449 -9.74 9.30 26.75
N PHE A 450 -10.51 10.34 26.45
CA PHE A 450 -11.76 10.21 25.74
C PHE A 450 -11.91 11.32 24.71
N ASP A 451 -11.75 10.96 23.45
CA ASP A 451 -11.75 11.88 22.32
C ASP A 451 -13.00 11.65 21.44
N CYS A 452 -13.37 12.67 20.66
CA CYS A 452 -14.38 12.56 19.60
C CYS A 452 -13.67 12.58 18.24
N ILE A 453 -14.21 11.83 17.28
CA ILE A 453 -13.84 11.94 15.86
C ILE A 453 -14.36 13.25 15.28
#